data_AF-A0A355BIT6-F1
#
_entry.id   AF-A0A355BIT6-F1
#
_cell.length_a   1.000
_cell.length_b   1.000
_cell.length_c   1.000
_cell.angle_alpha   90.00
_cell.angle_beta   90.00
_cell.angle_gamma   90.00
#
_symmetry.space_group_name_H-M   'P 1'
#
loop_
_entity.id
_entity.type
_entity.pdbx_description
1 polymer ?
#
loop_
_entity_poly.entity_id
_entity_poly.type
_entity_poly.pdbx_seq_one_letter_code
_entity_poly.pdbx_strand_id
1 'polypeptide(L)'
;MSVGVLKAGYRYNVIADTALLDCTVRTLDIHTRQLMQDRIEQIVEGITKAMGARYEMRYVAGYPPAANCQEQVNQVVQASEATLGSESVTWFERPSLTGEDFAHFLEHT
;
A
#
# COMPACT_ATOMS: atom_id res chain seq x y z
N MET A 1 -1.79 1.82 6.13
CA MET A 1 -1.01 3.06 5.92
C MET A 1 -0.05 3.22 7.08
N SER A 2 1.13 3.77 6.83
CA SER A 2 2.10 4.14 7.87
C SER A 2 2.72 5.49 7.54
N VAL A 3 3.05 6.28 8.58
CA VAL A 3 3.85 7.51 8.45
C VAL A 3 5.30 7.13 8.69
N GLY A 4 6.11 7.19 7.63
CA GLY A 4 7.54 6.86 7.71
C GLY A 4 8.40 8.05 8.11
N VAL A 5 7.97 9.26 7.74
CA VAL A 5 8.66 10.51 8.08
C VAL A 5 7.64 11.51 8.58
N LEU A 6 7.95 12.19 9.67
CA LEU A 6 7.25 13.39 10.15
C LEU A 6 8.30 14.42 10.53
N LYS A 7 8.27 15.58 9.89
CA LYS A 7 9.18 16.71 10.16
C LYS A 7 8.35 17.98 10.33
N ALA A 8 8.56 18.72 11.41
CA ALA A 8 7.89 19.99 11.65
C ALA A 8 8.81 20.94 12.41
N GLY A 9 8.89 22.18 11.95
CA GLY A 9 9.77 23.21 12.54
C GLY A 9 11.26 22.89 12.40
N TYR A 10 12.08 23.80 12.91
CA TYR A 10 13.55 23.72 12.79
C TYR A 10 14.30 24.26 14.02
N ARG A 11 13.58 24.80 15.02
CA ARG A 11 14.09 25.29 16.31
C ARG A 11 13.07 25.04 17.41
N TYR A 12 13.52 24.81 18.63
CA TYR A 12 12.66 24.44 19.76
C TYR A 12 11.79 25.61 20.29
N ASN A 13 12.16 26.86 20.02
CA ASN A 13 11.51 28.07 20.51
C ASN A 13 10.81 28.87 19.40
N VAL A 14 10.68 28.29 18.21
CA VAL A 14 9.98 28.91 17.06
C VAL A 14 8.80 28.01 16.72
N ILE A 15 7.61 28.61 16.65
CA ILE A 15 6.40 27.90 16.22
C ILE A 15 6.61 27.45 14.77
N ALA A 16 6.39 26.16 14.51
CA ALA A 16 6.52 25.61 13.16
C ALA A 16 5.45 26.21 12.24
N ASP A 17 5.88 26.70 11.08
CA ASP A 17 5.01 27.20 10.01
C ASP A 17 4.63 26.10 9.01
N THR A 18 5.42 25.03 8.94
CA THR A 18 5.23 23.90 8.02
C THR A 18 5.51 22.56 8.70
N ALA A 19 4.76 21.53 8.29
CA ALA A 19 5.03 20.13 8.58
C ALA A 19 5.03 19.30 7.27
N LEU A 20 5.92 18.31 7.18
CA LEU A 20 6.03 17.36 6.09
C LEU A 20 5.84 15.94 6.62
N LEU A 21 4.96 15.18 5.96
CA LEU A 21 4.70 13.78 6.27
C LEU A 21 4.94 12.92 5.02
N ASP A 22 5.85 11.96 5.11
CA ASP A 22 6.00 10.93 4.06
C ASP A 22 5.32 9.65 4.54
N CYS A 23 4.33 9.20 3.77
CA CYS A 23 3.49 8.06 4.13
C CYS A 23 3.61 6.95 3.09
N THR A 24 3.48 5.70 3.55
CA THR A 24 3.33 4.53 2.67
C THR A 24 1.94 3.92 2.88
N VAL A 25 1.20 3.76 1.78
CA VAL A 25 -0.08 3.05 1.74
C VAL A 25 0.12 1.71 1.06
N ARG A 26 -0.37 0.64 1.70
CA ARG A 26 -0.40 -0.72 1.14
C ARG A 26 -1.79 -1.29 1.38
N THR A 27 -2.35 -1.95 0.38
CA THR A 27 -3.69 -2.54 0.39
C THR A 27 -3.66 -3.88 -0.33
N LEU A 28 -4.66 -4.72 -0.06
CA LEU A 28 -4.79 -6.05 -0.65
C LEU A 28 -5.66 -6.07 -1.92
N ASP A 29 -6.42 -4.99 -2.14
CA ASP A 29 -7.31 -4.86 -3.28
C ASP A 29 -7.35 -3.41 -3.77
N ILE A 30 -7.83 -3.25 -5.01
CA ILE A 30 -7.85 -1.98 -5.73
C ILE A 30 -8.89 -1.00 -5.18
N HIS A 31 -10.02 -1.51 -4.69
CA HIS A 31 -11.09 -0.69 -4.16
C HIS A 31 -10.65 -0.03 -2.85
N THR A 32 -10.04 -0.80 -1.95
CA THR A 32 -9.43 -0.27 -0.72
C THR A 32 -8.32 0.72 -1.04
N ARG A 33 -7.54 0.51 -2.11
CA ARG A 33 -6.51 1.47 -2.55
C ARG A 33 -7.10 2.84 -2.88
N GLN A 34 -8.15 2.86 -3.70
CA GLN A 34 -8.85 4.10 -4.10
C GLN A 34 -9.49 4.77 -2.87
N LEU A 35 -10.20 3.98 -2.05
CA LEU A 35 -10.81 4.47 -0.82
C LEU A 35 -9.76 5.11 0.12
N MET A 36 -8.58 4.52 0.24
CA MET A 36 -7.51 5.07 1.07
C MET A 36 -7.02 6.42 0.56
N GLN A 37 -6.88 6.61 -0.76
CA GLN A 37 -6.49 7.90 -1.33
C GLN A 37 -7.51 8.98 -0.96
N ASP A 38 -8.80 8.72 -1.20
CA ASP A 38 -9.88 9.68 -0.92
C ASP A 38 -9.97 10.01 0.58
N ARG A 39 -9.84 9.00 1.44
CA ARG A 39 -9.90 9.18 2.90
C ARG A 39 -8.73 9.99 3.43
N ILE A 40 -7.53 9.78 2.91
CA ILE A 40 -6.35 10.55 3.33
C ILE A 40 -6.54 12.01 2.96
N GLU A 41 -6.96 12.31 1.72
CA GLU A 41 -7.21 13.68 1.28
C GLU A 41 -8.28 14.37 2.14
N GLN A 42 -9.41 13.71 2.39
CA GLN A 42 -10.48 14.24 3.24
C GLN A 42 -10.01 14.60 4.65
N ILE A 43 -9.15 13.75 5.25
CA ILE A 43 -8.60 13.98 6.58
C ILE A 43 -7.65 15.18 6.57
N VAL A 44 -6.73 15.24 5.60
CA VAL A 44 -5.76 16.35 5.49
C VAL A 44 -6.49 17.67 5.23
N GLU A 45 -7.46 17.69 4.32
CA GLU A 45 -8.29 18.87 4.06
C GLU A 45 -9.05 19.31 5.31
N GLY A 46 -9.74 18.38 5.98
CA GLY A 46 -10.53 18.67 7.17
C GLY A 46 -9.69 19.28 8.30
N ILE A 47 -8.53 18.68 8.60
CA ILE A 47 -7.62 19.16 9.64
C ILE A 47 -7.04 20.53 9.27
N THR A 48 -6.50 20.68 8.06
CA THR A 48 -5.86 21.95 7.66
C THR A 48 -6.87 23.09 7.59
N LYS A 49 -8.07 22.86 7.07
CA LYS A 49 -9.16 23.84 7.05
C LYS A 49 -9.58 24.26 8.46
N ALA A 50 -9.73 23.30 9.38
CA ALA A 50 -10.08 23.59 10.77
C ALA A 50 -9.01 24.42 11.49
N MET A 51 -7.73 24.23 11.13
CA MET A 51 -6.59 24.95 11.71
C MET A 51 -6.24 26.26 10.98
N GLY A 52 -6.96 26.63 9.92
CA GLY A 52 -6.64 27.80 9.09
C GLY A 52 -5.34 27.66 8.28
N ALA A 53 -4.89 26.43 8.05
CA ALA A 53 -3.70 26.08 7.29
C ALA A 53 -4.04 25.72 5.83
N ARG A 54 -2.99 25.55 5.01
CA ARG A 54 -3.08 24.98 3.66
C ARG A 54 -2.28 23.68 3.63
N TYR A 55 -2.56 22.84 2.65
CA TYR A 55 -1.80 21.63 2.40
C TYR A 55 -1.49 21.49 0.91
N GLU A 56 -0.46 20.69 0.64
CA GLU A 56 -0.17 20.12 -0.67
C GLU A 56 -0.06 18.61 -0.46
N MET A 57 -0.80 17.83 -1.25
CA MET A 57 -0.74 16.37 -1.18
C MET A 57 -0.28 15.82 -2.53
N ARG A 58 0.81 15.05 -2.49
CA ARG A 58 1.29 14.28 -3.64
C ARG A 58 1.10 12.79 -3.36
N TYR A 59 0.08 12.21 -3.98
CA TYR A 59 -0.16 10.78 -3.91
C TYR A 59 0.42 10.08 -5.14
N VAL A 60 1.45 9.24 -4.94
CA VAL A 60 2.04 8.44 -6.02
C VAL A 60 1.52 7.02 -5.94
N ALA A 61 0.80 6.61 -6.98
CA ALA A 61 0.36 5.24 -7.12
C ALA A 61 1.58 4.32 -7.41
N GLY A 62 1.99 3.51 -6.43
CA GLY A 62 2.95 2.41 -6.62
C GLY A 62 2.33 1.18 -7.30
N TYR A 63 2.92 0.00 -7.08
CA TYR A 63 2.43 -1.26 -7.66
C TYR A 63 0.99 -1.59 -7.25
N PRO A 64 0.18 -2.17 -8.14
CA PRO A 64 -1.12 -2.74 -7.78
C PRO A 64 -0.96 -3.92 -6.80
N PRO A 65 -2.02 -4.32 -6.08
CA PRO A 65 -2.00 -5.55 -5.30
C PRO A 65 -1.77 -6.77 -6.21
N ALA A 66 -0.86 -7.66 -5.81
CA ALA A 66 -0.61 -8.91 -6.53
C ALA A 66 -1.74 -9.92 -6.25
N ALA A 67 -2.76 -9.94 -7.11
CA ALA A 67 -3.88 -10.85 -7.03
C ALA A 67 -3.65 -12.06 -7.96
N ASN A 68 -3.10 -13.15 -7.42
CA ASN A 68 -2.85 -14.36 -8.19
C ASN A 68 -4.16 -14.99 -8.67
N CYS A 69 -4.20 -15.42 -9.93
CA CYS A 69 -5.34 -16.18 -10.46
C CYS A 69 -5.31 -17.63 -9.97
N GLN A 70 -6.45 -18.10 -9.46
CA GLN A 70 -6.58 -19.42 -8.83
C GLN A 70 -6.24 -20.58 -9.77
N GLU A 71 -6.55 -20.45 -11.06
CA GLU A 71 -6.27 -21.48 -12.06
C GLU A 71 -4.77 -21.71 -12.23
N GLN A 72 -4.00 -20.64 -12.45
CA GLN A 72 -2.54 -20.70 -12.58
C GLN A 72 -1.88 -21.18 -11.28
N VAL A 73 -2.38 -20.73 -10.12
CA VAL A 73 -1.89 -21.22 -8.82
C VAL A 73 -2.09 -22.74 -8.71
N ASN A 74 -3.27 -23.25 -9.08
CA ASN A 74 -3.54 -24.69 -9.03
C ASN A 74 -2.62 -25.49 -9.98
N GLN A 75 -2.32 -24.96 -11.16
CA GLN A 75 -1.37 -25.59 -12.09
C GLN A 75 0.03 -25.68 -11.48
N VAL A 76 0.52 -24.60 -10.84
CA VAL A 76 1.83 -24.59 -10.17
C VAL A 76 1.87 -25.56 -9.00
N VAL A 77 0.80 -25.62 -8.20
CA VAL A 77 0.67 -26.57 -7.07
C VAL A 77 0.73 -28.01 -7.57
N GLN A 78 -0.08 -28.37 -8.58
CA GLN A 78 -0.09 -29.72 -9.13
C GLN A 78 1.27 -30.14 -9.70
N ALA A 79 1.93 -29.24 -10.45
CA ALA A 79 3.27 -29.50 -10.99
C ALA A 79 4.32 -29.68 -9.88
N SER A 80 4.23 -28.87 -8.82
CA SER A 80 5.14 -28.94 -7.66
C SER A 80 4.96 -30.26 -6.91
N GLU A 81 3.73 -30.64 -6.59
CA GLU A 81 3.42 -31.90 -5.90
C GLU A 81 3.83 -33.13 -6.71
N ALA A 82 3.60 -33.12 -8.03
CA ALA A 82 3.99 -34.21 -8.92
C ALA A 82 5.52 -34.39 -9.01
N THR A 83 6.29 -33.32 -8.86
CA THR A 83 7.75 -33.33 -9.04
C THR A 83 8.50 -33.52 -7.72
N LEU A 84 8.01 -32.89 -6.65
CA LEU A 84 8.71 -32.76 -5.37
C LEU A 84 7.99 -33.48 -4.21
N GLY A 85 6.80 -34.03 -4.45
CA GLY A 85 5.99 -34.73 -3.45
C GLY A 85 4.92 -33.84 -2.81
N SER A 86 3.94 -34.47 -2.15
CA SER A 86 2.73 -33.83 -1.62
C SER A 86 2.96 -32.81 -0.50
N GLU A 87 4.12 -32.81 0.14
CA GLU A 87 4.48 -31.86 1.21
C GLU A 87 5.29 -30.66 0.68
N SER A 88 5.45 -30.53 -0.63
CA SER A 88 6.28 -29.48 -1.25
C SER A 88 5.66 -28.09 -1.28
N VAL A 89 4.35 -27.97 -1.00
CA VAL A 89 3.61 -26.72 -1.05
C VAL A 89 3.21 -26.28 0.37
N THR A 90 3.55 -25.05 0.72
CA THR A 90 3.09 -24.40 1.95
C THR A 90 2.19 -23.22 1.60
N TRP A 91 0.97 -23.23 2.16
CA TRP A 91 0.03 -22.12 2.01
C TRP A 91 0.25 -21.11 3.12
N PHE A 92 0.31 -19.82 2.75
CA PHE A 92 0.30 -18.75 3.74
C PHE A 92 -1.14 -18.52 4.22
N GLU A 93 -1.34 -18.45 5.53
CA GLU A 93 -2.66 -18.18 6.13
C GLU A 93 -3.19 -16.77 5.81
N ARG A 94 -2.28 -15.84 5.50
CA ARG A 94 -2.62 -14.43 5.24
C ARG A 94 -1.86 -13.92 4.02
N PRO A 95 -2.51 -13.07 3.19
CA PRO A 95 -1.83 -12.44 2.07
C PRO A 95 -0.75 -11.48 2.56
N SER A 96 0.31 -11.37 1.77
CA SER A 96 1.42 -10.45 2.02
C SER A 96 1.03 -9.03 1.62
N LEU A 97 1.46 -8.04 2.41
CA LEU A 97 1.40 -6.62 2.04
C LEU A 97 2.72 -6.16 1.40
N THR A 98 3.56 -7.09 0.95
CA THR A 98 4.79 -6.73 0.23
C THR A 98 4.43 -6.24 -1.17
N GLY A 99 4.98 -5.10 -1.57
CA GLY A 99 4.83 -4.65 -2.96
C GLY A 99 5.82 -5.40 -3.83
N GLU A 100 5.32 -6.01 -4.90
CA GLU A 100 6.12 -6.69 -5.91
C GLU A 100 5.71 -6.21 -7.31
N ASP A 101 6.67 -6.17 -8.24
CA ASP A 101 6.47 -5.75 -9.63
C ASP A 101 5.73 -6.79 -10.48
N PHE A 102 5.71 -8.06 -10.05
CA PHE A 102 4.92 -9.12 -10.67
C PHE A 102 3.42 -8.79 -10.77
N ALA A 103 2.93 -7.93 -9.87
CA ALA A 103 1.55 -7.45 -9.87
C ALA A 103 1.13 -6.81 -11.20
N HIS A 104 2.06 -6.22 -11.97
CA HIS A 104 1.74 -5.67 -13.29
C HIS A 104 1.46 -6.73 -14.35
N PHE A 105 2.09 -7.91 -14.27
CA PHE A 105 1.79 -9.01 -15.19
C PHE A 105 0.39 -9.59 -14.92
N LEU A 106 -0.03 -9.59 -13.65
CA LEU A 106 -1.34 -10.06 -13.23
C LEU A 106 -2.48 -9.15 -13.69
N GLU A 107 -2.23 -7.87 -13.98
CA GLU A 107 -3.25 -6.96 -14.55
C GLU A 107 -3.57 -7.26 -16.03
N HIS A 108 -2.81 -8.11 -16.71
CA HIS A 108 -2.93 -8.38 -18.16
C HIS A 108 -3.24 -9.85 -18.48
N THR A 109 -3.65 -10.62 -17.47
CA THR A 109 -4.01 -12.05 -17.58
C THR A 109 -5.43 -12.24 -17.10
#